data_AF-A0A7S1NA14-F1
#
_entry.id   AF-A0A7S1NA14-F1
#
_cell.length_a   1.000
_cell.length_b   1.000
_cell.length_c   1.000
_cell.angle_alpha   90.00
_cell.angle_beta   90.00
_cell.angle_gamma   90.00
#
_symmetry.space_group_name_H-M   'P 1'
#
loop_
_entity.id
_entity.type
_entity.pdbx_description
1 polymer ?
#
loop_
_entity_poly.entity_id
_entity_poly.type
_entity_poly.pdbx_seq_one_letter_code
_entity_poly.pdbx_strand_id
1 'polypeptide(L)'
;EVPPEYFCALDSSGQRYDHAQRPELNHCTVEFVAPAEYMNRPCQHPVYFFALDVSQQAQPMLRAMCNVLREQIGLLPGGEDTQVGILTFDSTVHFYNLHKDLPSAKMMVCPELCGYGDNVDDVMVPLPGNLLVPLQDSLSLIEDLLERLPGIWAANTNVESALGPALVASMKILGPIGGKLVMVAGSMPSMGVGRL
;
A
#
# COMPACT_ATOMS: atom_id res chain seq x y z
N GLU A 1 -6.16 -14.17 -42.92
CA GLU A 1 -7.57 -14.57 -42.76
C GLU A 1 -8.14 -13.87 -41.53
N VAL A 2 -9.42 -13.50 -41.51
CA VAL A 2 -10.05 -12.89 -40.32
C VAL A 2 -10.58 -14.01 -39.42
N PRO A 3 -10.30 -14.02 -38.10
CA PRO A 3 -10.83 -15.03 -37.19
C PRO A 3 -12.37 -15.10 -37.23
N PRO A 4 -12.98 -16.30 -37.15
CA PRO A 4 -14.43 -16.46 -37.21
C PRO A 4 -15.20 -15.57 -36.20
N GLU A 5 -14.68 -15.46 -34.98
CA GLU A 5 -15.23 -14.65 -33.89
C GLU A 5 -15.13 -13.12 -34.13
N TYR A 6 -14.28 -12.69 -35.06
CA TYR A 6 -14.07 -11.28 -35.41
C TYR A 6 -14.70 -10.92 -36.78
N PHE A 7 -15.31 -11.87 -37.48
CA PHE A 7 -15.80 -11.68 -38.84
C PHE A 7 -17.01 -10.73 -38.89
N CYS A 8 -17.02 -9.83 -39.88
CA CYS A 8 -18.17 -9.02 -40.25
C CYS A 8 -18.17 -8.85 -41.78
N ALA A 9 -19.36 -8.83 -42.38
CA ALA A 9 -19.52 -8.58 -43.81
C ALA A 9 -19.16 -7.14 -44.17
N LEU A 10 -18.76 -6.94 -45.43
CA LEU A 10 -18.52 -5.62 -46.01
C LEU A 10 -19.77 -5.12 -46.72
N ASP A 11 -19.96 -3.81 -46.72
CA ASP A 11 -20.95 -3.14 -47.55
C ASP A 11 -20.44 -2.97 -49.01
N SER A 12 -21.25 -2.31 -49.85
CA SER A 12 -20.91 -2.05 -51.25
C SER A 12 -19.71 -1.13 -51.46
N SER A 13 -19.29 -0.39 -50.42
CA SER A 13 -18.09 0.46 -50.43
C SER A 13 -16.83 -0.26 -49.91
N GLY A 14 -16.96 -1.51 -49.48
CA GLY A 14 -15.88 -2.29 -48.89
C GLY A 14 -15.65 -1.97 -47.40
N GLN A 15 -16.56 -1.24 -46.75
CA GLN A 15 -16.48 -0.94 -45.33
C GLN A 15 -17.24 -2.00 -44.52
N ARG A 16 -16.69 -2.40 -43.36
CA ARG A 16 -17.38 -3.33 -42.46
C ARG A 16 -18.62 -2.67 -41.87
N TYR A 17 -19.73 -3.42 -41.76
CA TYR A 17 -20.97 -2.90 -41.16
C TYR A 17 -20.80 -2.50 -39.68
N ASP A 18 -19.89 -3.14 -38.95
CA ASP A 18 -19.60 -2.88 -37.55
C ASP A 18 -18.53 -1.78 -37.33
N HIS A 19 -17.99 -1.16 -38.40
CA HIS A 19 -16.87 -0.22 -38.30
C HIS A 19 -17.15 0.94 -37.33
N ALA A 20 -18.36 1.51 -37.34
CA ALA A 20 -18.74 2.59 -36.44
C ALA A 20 -18.96 2.13 -34.99
N GLN A 21 -19.21 0.84 -34.77
CA GLN A 21 -19.56 0.27 -33.47
C GLN A 21 -18.33 -0.25 -32.71
N ARG A 22 -17.20 -0.44 -33.41
CA ARG A 22 -15.97 -1.00 -32.86
C ARG A 22 -14.91 0.09 -32.67
N PRO A 23 -14.62 0.52 -31.43
CA PRO A 23 -13.68 1.60 -31.17
C PRO A 23 -12.29 1.32 -31.75
N GLU A 24 -11.85 0.06 -31.75
CA GLU A 24 -10.55 -0.36 -32.28
C GLU A 24 -10.42 -0.26 -33.80
N LEU A 25 -11.55 -0.06 -34.51
CA LEU A 25 -11.57 0.13 -35.96
C LEU A 25 -11.64 1.60 -36.36
N ASN A 26 -12.03 2.50 -35.46
CA ASN A 26 -12.35 3.89 -35.79
C ASN A 26 -11.79 4.95 -34.82
N HIS A 27 -11.03 4.54 -33.79
CA HIS A 27 -10.26 5.43 -32.91
C HIS A 27 -8.77 5.10 -32.96
N CYS A 28 -7.92 6.10 -32.75
CA CYS A 28 -6.46 5.93 -32.70
C CYS A 28 -5.96 5.36 -31.37
N THR A 29 -6.78 5.45 -30.32
CA THR A 29 -6.44 5.00 -28.97
C THR A 29 -7.62 4.22 -28.40
N VAL A 30 -7.36 3.01 -27.92
CA VAL A 30 -8.35 2.10 -27.33
C VAL A 30 -7.71 1.28 -26.22
N GLU A 31 -8.54 0.73 -25.34
CA GLU A 31 -8.13 -0.25 -24.33
C GLU A 31 -8.74 -1.62 -24.67
N PHE A 32 -7.93 -2.66 -24.50
CA PHE A 32 -8.38 -4.05 -24.66
C PHE A 32 -8.40 -4.76 -23.32
N VAL A 33 -9.38 -5.63 -23.14
CA VAL A 33 -9.35 -6.59 -22.04
C VAL A 33 -8.26 -7.60 -22.32
N ALA A 34 -7.23 -7.62 -21.48
CA ALA A 34 -6.11 -8.55 -21.60
C ALA A 34 -6.57 -9.99 -21.25
N PRO A 35 -6.44 -10.96 -22.17
CA PRO A 35 -6.76 -12.36 -21.87
C PRO A 35 -5.81 -12.97 -20.84
N ALA A 36 -6.17 -14.14 -20.30
CA ALA A 36 -5.42 -14.81 -19.24
C ALA A 36 -3.96 -15.15 -19.60
N GLU A 37 -3.64 -15.29 -20.89
CA GLU A 37 -2.27 -15.50 -21.37
C GLU A 37 -1.32 -14.32 -21.09
N TYR A 38 -1.85 -13.12 -20.82
CA TYR A 38 -1.09 -11.95 -20.40
C TYR A 38 -0.88 -11.87 -18.87
N MET A 39 -1.36 -12.86 -18.10
CA MET A 39 -1.32 -12.85 -16.64
C MET A 39 -0.30 -13.85 -16.10
N ASN A 40 0.74 -13.37 -15.40
CA ASN A 40 1.67 -14.24 -14.66
C ASN A 40 1.06 -14.81 -13.36
N ARG A 41 0.02 -14.15 -12.86
CA ARG A 41 -0.75 -14.52 -11.66
C ARG A 41 -2.14 -13.86 -11.73
N PRO A 42 -3.14 -14.33 -10.97
CA PRO A 42 -4.42 -13.65 -10.86
C PRO A 42 -4.25 -12.20 -10.39
N CYS A 43 -5.13 -11.30 -10.87
CA CYS A 43 -5.19 -9.92 -10.42
C CYS A 43 -5.28 -9.87 -8.89
N GLN A 44 -4.35 -9.13 -8.28
CA GLN A 44 -4.32 -8.94 -6.83
C GLN A 44 -5.13 -7.70 -6.46
N HIS A 45 -5.67 -7.71 -5.24
CA HIS A 45 -6.37 -6.55 -4.69
C HIS A 45 -5.42 -5.35 -4.57
N PRO A 46 -5.90 -4.11 -4.78
CA PRO A 46 -5.11 -2.90 -4.55
C PRO A 46 -4.68 -2.82 -3.08
N VAL A 47 -3.38 -2.63 -2.82
CA VAL A 47 -2.85 -2.52 -1.46
C VAL A 47 -2.16 -1.17 -1.26
N TYR A 48 -2.51 -0.47 -0.19
CA TYR A 48 -1.80 0.72 0.30
C TYR A 48 -1.19 0.45 1.66
N PHE A 49 0.12 0.62 1.77
CA PHE A 49 0.83 0.43 3.03
C PHE A 49 1.49 1.73 3.45
N PHE A 50 1.18 2.21 4.65
CA PHE A 50 1.69 3.47 5.18
C PHE A 50 2.75 3.22 6.24
N ALA A 51 3.92 3.82 6.07
CA ALA A 51 5.00 3.77 7.05
C ALA A 51 5.31 5.20 7.53
N LEU A 52 5.03 5.48 8.80
CA LEU A 52 5.08 6.83 9.35
C LEU A 52 6.22 6.97 10.37
N ASP A 53 7.09 7.95 10.16
CA ASP A 53 8.14 8.31 11.11
C ASP A 53 7.53 8.97 12.35
N VAL A 54 7.87 8.42 13.52
CA VAL A 54 7.43 8.86 14.85
C VAL A 54 8.61 9.27 15.74
N SER A 55 9.80 9.43 15.16
CA SER A 55 10.95 10.05 15.82
C SER A 55 10.64 11.48 16.25
N GLN A 56 11.43 11.99 17.20
CA GLN A 56 11.28 13.33 17.76
C GLN A 56 11.24 14.42 16.68
N GLN A 57 12.07 14.29 15.64
CA GLN A 57 12.14 15.26 14.54
C GLN A 57 10.89 15.24 13.65
N ALA A 58 10.22 14.09 13.52
CA ALA A 58 9.07 13.90 12.64
C ALA A 58 7.71 14.27 13.28
N GLN A 59 7.63 14.46 14.60
CA GLN A 59 6.37 14.70 15.30
C GLN A 59 5.51 15.86 14.76
N PRO A 60 6.07 17.03 14.38
CA PRO A 60 5.25 18.10 13.80
C PRO A 60 4.57 17.67 12.49
N MET A 61 5.30 16.92 11.66
CA MET A 61 4.79 16.40 10.39
C MET A 61 3.80 15.25 10.61
N LEU A 62 4.03 14.39 11.60
CA LEU A 62 3.15 13.26 11.94
C LEU A 62 1.70 13.72 12.15
N ARG A 63 1.50 14.81 12.91
CA ARG A 63 0.16 15.37 13.16
C ARG A 63 -0.52 15.81 11.86
N ALA A 64 0.19 16.56 11.02
CA ALA A 64 -0.35 17.02 9.75
C ALA A 64 -0.69 15.85 8.82
N MET A 65 0.21 14.87 8.72
CA MET A 65 0.01 13.67 7.90
C MET A 65 -1.17 12.84 8.38
N CYS A 66 -1.31 12.60 9.68
CA CYS A 66 -2.45 11.87 10.23
C CYS A 66 -3.78 12.55 9.90
N ASN A 67 -3.86 13.88 9.99
CA ASN A 67 -5.08 14.62 9.62
C ASN A 67 -5.42 14.46 8.14
N VAL A 68 -4.45 14.65 7.25
CA VAL A 68 -4.65 14.47 5.80
C VAL A 68 -5.04 13.04 5.48
N LEU A 69 -4.37 12.06 6.09
CA LEU A 69 -4.64 10.67 5.82
C LEU A 69 -6.05 10.28 6.27
N ARG A 70 -6.54 10.77 7.42
CA ARG A 70 -7.93 10.54 7.85
C ARG A 70 -8.94 11.05 6.82
N GLU A 71 -8.72 12.23 6.26
CA GLU A 71 -9.64 12.81 5.27
C GLU A 71 -9.60 12.09 3.92
N GLN A 72 -8.47 11.47 3.57
CA GLN A 72 -8.24 10.90 2.24
C GLN A 72 -8.30 9.37 2.19
N ILE A 73 -8.18 8.67 3.33
CA ILE A 73 -8.03 7.21 3.36
C ILE A 73 -9.26 6.50 2.79
N GLY A 74 -10.47 7.00 3.05
CA GLY A 74 -11.71 6.48 2.47
C GLY A 74 -11.90 6.80 0.97
N LEU A 75 -11.07 7.68 0.40
CA LEU A 75 -11.11 8.10 -1.00
C LEU A 75 -10.04 7.39 -1.85
N LEU A 76 -9.28 6.45 -1.27
CA LEU A 76 -8.25 5.72 -2.00
C LEU A 76 -8.84 4.93 -3.17
N PRO A 77 -8.22 4.96 -4.35
CA PRO A 77 -8.71 4.21 -5.50
C PRO A 77 -8.43 2.71 -5.31
N GLY A 78 -9.41 1.90 -5.69
CA GLY A 78 -9.33 0.43 -5.58
C GLY A 78 -10.66 -0.24 -5.24
N GLY A 79 -11.69 0.53 -4.89
CA GLY A 79 -13.03 0.02 -4.61
C GLY A 79 -13.10 -0.74 -3.29
N GLU A 80 -14.08 -1.64 -3.18
CA GLU A 80 -14.40 -2.39 -1.96
C GLU A 80 -13.29 -3.35 -1.53
N ASP A 81 -12.48 -3.78 -2.49
CA ASP A 81 -11.39 -4.75 -2.32
C ASP A 81 -10.08 -4.13 -1.83
N THR A 82 -10.03 -2.81 -1.63
CA THR A 82 -8.79 -2.12 -1.24
C THR A 82 -8.30 -2.60 0.11
N GLN A 83 -7.04 -3.04 0.20
CA GLN A 83 -6.39 -3.38 1.46
C GLN A 83 -5.49 -2.25 1.95
N VAL A 84 -5.47 -2.05 3.28
CA VAL A 84 -4.63 -1.08 3.96
C VAL A 84 -3.82 -1.72 5.08
N GLY A 85 -2.58 -1.27 5.24
CA GLY A 85 -1.76 -1.53 6.41
C GLY A 85 -1.03 -0.27 6.87
N ILE A 86 -0.73 -0.21 8.17
CA ILE A 86 0.00 0.91 8.79
C ILE A 86 1.11 0.35 9.68
N LEU A 87 2.29 0.93 9.55
CA LEU A 87 3.36 0.85 10.54
C LEU A 87 3.86 2.24 10.92
N THR A 88 4.51 2.32 12.07
CA THR A 88 5.29 3.50 12.47
C THR A 88 6.71 3.10 12.79
N PHE A 89 7.64 4.04 12.72
CA PHE A 89 9.04 3.76 13.04
C PHE A 89 9.75 4.94 13.73
N ASP A 90 10.62 4.60 14.67
CA ASP A 90 11.67 5.45 15.26
C ASP A 90 12.97 4.62 15.29
N SER A 91 13.66 4.44 16.42
CA SER A 91 14.66 3.37 16.57
C SER A 91 14.12 1.95 16.40
N THR A 92 12.80 1.76 16.44
CA THR A 92 12.14 0.46 16.29
C THR A 92 10.97 0.53 15.31
N VAL A 93 10.57 -0.61 14.76
CA VAL A 93 9.42 -0.72 13.85
C VAL A 93 8.20 -1.19 14.65
N HIS A 94 7.07 -0.54 14.44
CA HIS A 94 5.80 -0.83 15.12
C HIS A 94 4.71 -1.12 14.11
N PHE A 95 4.17 -2.34 14.12
CA PHE A 95 3.04 -2.72 13.28
C PHE A 95 1.73 -2.50 14.02
N TYR A 96 0.67 -2.19 13.27
CA TYR A 96 -0.67 -2.07 13.83
C TYR A 96 -1.58 -3.17 13.30
N ASN A 97 -2.11 -4.00 14.21
CA ASN A 97 -3.21 -4.89 13.88
C ASN A 97 -4.51 -4.09 13.86
N LEU A 98 -5.15 -4.10 12.69
CA LEU A 98 -6.32 -3.30 12.34
C LEU A 98 -7.53 -4.17 12.02
N HIS A 99 -7.59 -5.41 12.51
CA HIS A 99 -8.72 -6.30 12.28
C HIS A 99 -10.02 -5.70 12.85
N LYS A 100 -11.11 -5.72 12.09
CA LYS A 100 -12.41 -5.09 12.43
C LYS A 100 -13.02 -5.53 13.77
N ASP A 101 -12.71 -6.75 14.21
CA ASP A 101 -13.20 -7.30 15.48
C ASP A 101 -12.48 -6.74 16.71
N LEU A 102 -11.43 -5.92 16.51
CA LEU A 102 -10.70 -5.32 17.61
C LEU A 102 -11.40 -4.03 18.09
N PRO A 103 -11.54 -3.83 19.41
CA PRO A 103 -12.12 -2.59 19.94
C PRO A 103 -11.21 -1.38 19.74
N SER A 104 -9.92 -1.60 19.53
CA SER A 104 -8.93 -0.58 19.19
C SER A 104 -7.71 -1.23 18.54
N ALA A 105 -7.00 -0.47 17.69
CA ALA A 105 -5.80 -0.93 17.01
C ALA A 105 -4.75 -1.41 18.02
N LYS A 106 -4.16 -2.59 17.78
CA LYS A 106 -3.12 -3.16 18.65
C LYS A 106 -1.75 -2.97 18.02
N MET A 107 -0.87 -2.26 18.73
CA MET A 107 0.51 -2.06 18.33
C MET A 107 1.36 -3.30 18.67
N MET A 108 2.19 -3.74 17.73
CA MET A 108 3.19 -4.80 17.89
C MET A 108 4.58 -4.20 17.62
N VAL A 109 5.43 -4.20 18.64
CA VAL A 109 6.78 -3.62 18.56
C VAL A 109 7.77 -4.71 18.15
N CYS A 110 8.57 -4.44 17.12
CA CYS A 110 9.54 -5.37 16.54
C CYS A 110 10.96 -4.78 16.59
N PRO A 111 11.59 -4.70 17.78
CA PRO A 111 12.93 -4.13 17.93
C PRO A 111 14.01 -4.94 17.20
N GLU A 112 13.84 -6.26 17.08
CA GLU A 112 14.76 -7.17 16.41
C GLU A 112 15.03 -6.80 14.95
N LEU A 113 14.08 -6.14 14.28
CA LEU A 113 14.23 -5.71 12.89
C LEU A 113 15.34 -4.68 12.67
N CYS A 114 15.73 -3.98 13.72
CA CYS A 114 16.76 -2.94 13.67
C CYS A 114 18.16 -3.47 14.02
N GLY A 115 18.24 -4.72 14.50
CA GLY A 115 19.49 -5.38 14.91
C GLY A 115 20.10 -6.31 13.86
N TYR A 116 19.34 -6.69 12.83
CA TYR A 116 19.91 -7.34 11.65
C TYR A 116 20.73 -6.30 10.89
N GLY A 117 22.00 -6.63 10.59
CA GLY A 117 22.90 -5.77 9.82
C GLY A 117 22.41 -5.55 8.39
N ASP A 118 23.32 -5.38 7.44
CA ASP A 118 22.94 -5.11 6.04
C ASP A 118 22.22 -6.29 5.32
N ASN A 119 21.99 -7.41 6.02
CA ASN A 119 21.30 -8.57 5.45
C ASN A 119 19.77 -8.48 5.62
N VAL A 120 19.12 -8.02 4.55
CA VAL A 120 17.67 -7.87 4.39
C VAL A 120 16.93 -9.21 4.53
N ASP A 121 17.58 -10.33 4.23
CA ASP A 121 16.93 -11.65 4.20
C ASP A 121 16.55 -12.17 5.59
N ASP A 122 17.22 -11.69 6.64
CA ASP A 122 17.00 -12.17 8.02
C ASP A 122 15.85 -11.43 8.76
N VAL A 123 15.28 -10.38 8.16
CA VAL A 123 14.15 -9.62 8.72
C VAL A 123 12.90 -10.52 8.83
N MET A 124 12.49 -10.85 10.06
CA MET A 124 11.26 -11.61 10.32
C MET A 124 10.11 -10.64 10.61
N VAL A 125 9.16 -10.52 9.69
CA VAL A 125 7.94 -9.73 9.93
C VAL A 125 6.90 -10.56 10.69
N PRO A 126 6.10 -9.95 11.58
CA PRO A 126 4.94 -10.61 12.18
C PRO A 126 4.00 -11.16 11.10
N LEU A 127 3.23 -12.20 11.43
CA LEU A 127 2.37 -12.90 10.46
C LEU A 127 1.51 -11.92 9.63
N PRO A 128 1.61 -11.93 8.28
CA PRO A 128 1.02 -10.90 7.42
C PRO A 128 -0.50 -10.78 7.48
N GLY A 129 -1.21 -11.86 7.82
CA GLY A 129 -2.68 -11.93 7.76
C GLY A 129 -3.41 -10.93 8.66
N ASN A 130 -2.71 -10.31 9.62
CA ASN A 130 -3.27 -9.31 10.52
C ASN A 130 -2.72 -7.88 10.29
N LEU A 131 -1.85 -7.69 9.28
CA LEU A 131 -1.18 -6.42 8.99
C LEU A 131 -1.81 -5.68 7.80
N LEU A 132 -2.48 -6.42 6.93
CA LEU A 132 -3.28 -5.90 5.82
C LEU A 132 -4.73 -6.24 6.08
N VAL A 133 -5.60 -5.24 6.07
CA VAL A 133 -7.03 -5.39 6.30
C VAL A 133 -7.83 -4.74 5.18
N PRO A 134 -9.03 -5.23 4.86
CA PRO A 134 -9.92 -4.52 3.94
C PRO A 134 -10.25 -3.14 4.50
N LEU A 135 -10.04 -2.10 3.70
CA LEU A 135 -10.19 -0.71 4.10
C LEU A 135 -11.62 -0.43 4.59
N GLN A 136 -12.63 -0.92 3.89
CA GLN A 136 -14.03 -0.65 4.24
C GLN A 136 -14.42 -1.25 5.60
N ASP A 137 -13.94 -2.45 5.88
CA ASP A 137 -14.21 -3.18 7.12
C ASP A 137 -13.57 -2.52 8.34
N SER A 138 -12.41 -1.88 8.13
CA SER A 138 -11.58 -1.35 9.21
C SER A 138 -11.48 0.18 9.22
N LEU A 139 -12.29 0.89 8.42
CA LEU A 139 -12.18 2.34 8.22
C LEU A 139 -12.24 3.12 9.54
N SER A 140 -13.26 2.86 10.37
CA SER A 140 -13.43 3.54 11.66
C SER A 140 -12.22 3.30 12.59
N LEU A 141 -11.73 2.06 12.65
CA LEU A 141 -10.59 1.68 13.46
C LEU A 141 -9.30 2.37 13.00
N ILE A 142 -9.13 2.52 11.69
CA ILE A 142 -8.01 3.23 11.07
C ILE A 142 -8.09 4.73 11.39
N GLU A 143 -9.26 5.35 11.24
CA GLU A 143 -9.46 6.76 11.58
C GLU A 143 -9.18 7.04 13.06
N ASP A 144 -9.66 6.18 13.96
CA ASP A 144 -9.42 6.25 15.41
C ASP A 144 -7.93 6.08 15.75
N LEU A 145 -7.22 5.21 15.03
CA LEU A 145 -5.78 5.06 15.17
C LEU A 145 -5.08 6.36 14.76
N LEU A 146 -5.38 6.88 13.57
CA LEU A 146 -4.74 8.10 13.04
C LEU A 146 -5.03 9.33 13.90
N GLU A 147 -6.20 9.43 14.52
CA GLU A 147 -6.52 10.51 15.47
C GLU A 147 -5.63 10.47 16.71
N ARG A 148 -5.41 9.26 17.26
CA ARG A 148 -4.66 9.07 18.51
C ARG A 148 -3.16 9.05 18.31
N LEU A 149 -2.69 8.72 17.10
CA LEU A 149 -1.28 8.48 16.78
C LEU A 149 -0.34 9.63 17.20
N PRO A 150 -0.64 10.92 16.92
CA PRO A 150 0.18 12.03 17.38
C PRO A 150 0.24 12.15 18.92
N GLY A 151 -0.84 11.77 19.62
CA GLY A 151 -0.89 11.76 21.08
C GLY A 151 -0.09 10.62 21.69
N ILE A 152 -0.12 9.43 21.08
CA ILE A 152 0.66 8.26 21.50
C ILE A 152 2.16 8.59 21.50
N TRP A 153 2.62 9.30 20.47
CA TRP A 153 4.04 9.61 20.25
C TRP A 153 4.47 11.01 20.70
N ALA A 154 3.58 11.80 21.32
CA ALA A 154 3.87 13.19 21.69
C ALA A 154 5.04 13.35 22.68
N ALA A 155 5.26 12.36 23.54
CA ALA A 155 6.35 12.35 24.52
C ALA A 155 7.60 11.58 24.02
N ASN A 156 7.60 11.11 22.76
CA ASN A 156 8.75 10.40 22.23
C ASN A 156 9.95 11.35 22.12
N THR A 157 11.09 10.94 22.67
CA THR A 157 12.34 11.72 22.62
C THR A 157 13.41 11.02 21.78
N ASN A 158 13.02 9.94 21.09
CA ASN A 158 13.89 9.18 20.23
C ASN A 158 14.31 9.98 19.00
N VAL A 159 15.61 10.18 18.84
CA VAL A 159 16.19 10.91 17.70
C VAL A 159 16.54 9.98 16.54
N GLU A 160 16.49 8.68 16.77
CA GLU A 160 16.91 7.68 15.79
C GLU A 160 15.79 7.30 14.82
N SER A 161 16.18 6.84 13.64
CA SER A 161 15.30 6.49 12.53
C SER A 161 15.71 5.19 11.87
N ALA A 162 14.89 4.15 12.05
CA ALA A 162 14.98 2.83 11.46
C ALA A 162 14.23 2.77 10.11
N LEU A 163 14.38 3.79 9.27
CA LEU A 163 13.71 3.89 7.98
C LEU A 163 14.01 2.69 7.08
N GLY A 164 15.28 2.27 7.00
CA GLY A 164 15.66 1.12 6.18
C GLY A 164 15.02 -0.18 6.65
N PRO A 165 15.11 -0.56 7.94
CA PRO A 165 14.34 -1.67 8.51
C PRO A 165 12.83 -1.60 8.22
N ALA A 166 12.21 -0.42 8.36
CA ALA A 166 10.79 -0.21 8.07
C ALA A 166 10.47 -0.43 6.58
N LEU A 167 11.33 0.02 5.67
CA LEU A 167 11.22 -0.21 4.23
C LEU A 167 11.30 -1.70 3.90
N VAL A 168 12.32 -2.39 4.42
CA VAL A 168 12.51 -3.83 4.19
C VAL A 168 11.31 -4.63 4.70
N ALA A 169 10.83 -4.33 5.91
CA ALA A 169 9.65 -4.98 6.47
C ALA A 169 8.41 -4.76 5.61
N SER A 170 8.18 -3.52 5.16
CA SER A 170 7.06 -3.19 4.26
C SER A 170 7.16 -3.95 2.93
N MET A 171 8.37 -4.06 2.37
CA MET A 171 8.61 -4.83 1.15
C MET A 171 8.36 -6.33 1.34
N LYS A 172 8.68 -6.91 2.50
CA LYS A 172 8.36 -8.32 2.79
C LYS A 172 6.85 -8.56 2.89
N ILE A 173 6.11 -7.63 3.49
CA ILE A 173 4.64 -7.70 3.57
C ILE A 173 4.02 -7.58 2.18
N LEU A 174 4.51 -6.64 1.37
CA LEU A 174 3.98 -6.39 0.03
C LEU A 174 4.46 -7.39 -1.02
N GLY A 175 5.61 -8.05 -0.84
CA GLY A 175 6.24 -8.91 -1.86
C GLY A 175 5.31 -9.93 -2.53
N PRO A 176 4.53 -10.72 -1.77
CA PRO A 176 3.62 -11.71 -2.34
C PRO A 176 2.44 -11.12 -3.13
N ILE A 177 2.00 -9.90 -2.81
CA ILE A 177 0.74 -9.30 -3.33
C ILE A 177 1.03 -8.15 -4.30
N GLY A 178 2.13 -7.43 -4.13
CA GLY A 178 2.36 -6.11 -4.70
C GLY A 178 1.57 -5.04 -3.94
N GLY A 179 1.74 -3.78 -4.34
CA GLY A 179 1.02 -2.66 -3.75
C GLY A 179 1.81 -1.36 -3.82
N LYS A 180 1.29 -0.35 -3.13
CA LYS A 180 1.91 0.96 -2.99
C LYS A 180 2.34 1.18 -1.56
N LEU A 181 3.64 1.34 -1.35
CA LEU A 181 4.20 1.81 -0.10
C LEU A 181 4.26 3.35 -0.11
N VAL A 182 3.69 3.98 0.92
CA VAL A 182 3.81 5.40 1.20
C VAL A 182 4.61 5.56 2.48
N MET A 183 5.88 5.92 2.35
CA MET A 183 6.74 6.23 3.49
C MET A 183 6.79 7.74 3.74
N VAL A 184 6.65 8.13 5.00
CA VAL A 184 6.70 9.53 5.43
C VAL A 184 7.79 9.64 6.47
N ALA A 185 8.91 10.27 6.10
CA ALA A 185 10.11 10.39 6.92
C ALA A 185 10.41 11.86 7.24
N GLY A 186 10.61 12.16 8.52
CA GLY A 186 10.96 13.51 8.99
C GLY A 186 12.41 13.63 9.46
N SER A 187 13.11 12.50 9.56
CA SER A 187 14.48 12.37 10.02
C SER A 187 15.34 11.62 9.00
N MET A 188 16.66 11.84 9.06
CA MET A 188 17.62 11.06 8.27
C MET A 188 17.69 9.63 8.83
N PRO A 189 17.73 8.58 7.98
CA PRO A 189 17.95 7.20 8.43
C PRO A 189 19.27 7.11 9.20
N SER A 190 19.20 6.85 10.50
CA SER A 190 20.38 6.87 11.38
C SER A 190 20.80 5.47 11.83
N MET A 191 19.92 4.47 11.70
CA MET A 191 20.19 3.11 12.15
C MET A 191 19.53 2.03 11.30
N GLY A 192 20.08 0.81 11.44
CA GLY A 192 19.75 -0.35 10.60
C GLY A 192 20.35 -0.27 9.20
N VAL A 193 19.88 -1.15 8.32
CA VAL A 193 20.27 -1.17 6.90
C VAL A 193 19.99 0.18 6.23
N GLY A 194 20.92 0.67 5.41
CA GLY A 194 20.72 1.94 4.69
C GLY A 194 20.79 3.21 5.54
N ARG A 195 21.40 3.14 6.74
CA ARG A 195 21.78 4.33 7.53
C ARG A 195 22.73 5.26 6.75
N LEU A 196 22.64 6.57 7.00
CA LEU A 196 23.40 7.64 6.32
C LEU A 196 24.29 8.44 7.27
#